data_AF-A0A9Q6HQM8-F1
#
_entry.id   AF-A0A9Q6HQM8-F1
#
_cell.length_a   1.000
_cell.length_b   1.000
_cell.length_c   1.000
_cell.angle_alpha   90.00
_cell.angle_beta   90.00
_cell.angle_gamma   90.00
#
_symmetry.space_group_name_H-M   'P 1'
#
loop_
_entity.id
_entity.type
_entity.pdbx_description
1 polymer ?
#
loop_
_entity_poly.entity_id
_entity_poly.type
_entity_poly.pdbx_seq_one_letter_code
_entity_poly.pdbx_strand_id
1 'polypeptide(L)'
;MRIFILSLLLIINVIFVIHSLGQTLTISYLSLRILFAAVTFILTIYLLLLRTNKFSTYLTILTLIISLIHIFIIAHSAYVYIY
;
A
#
# COMPACT_ATOMS: atom_id res chain seq x y z
N MET A 1 -3.46 -9.01 -17.33
CA MET A 1 -4.14 -7.86 -16.70
C MET A 1 -4.02 -7.85 -15.19
N ARG A 2 -4.53 -8.83 -14.43
CA ARG A 2 -4.42 -8.86 -12.94
C ARG A 2 -2.99 -8.74 -12.42
N ILE A 3 -2.03 -9.50 -12.97
CA ILE A 3 -0.62 -9.43 -12.56
C ILE A 3 -0.04 -8.03 -12.78
N PHE A 4 -0.33 -7.41 -13.92
CA PHE A 4 0.13 -6.05 -14.23
C PHE A 4 -0.45 -5.02 -13.24
N ILE A 5 -1.74 -5.11 -12.93
CA ILE A 5 -2.40 -4.25 -11.95
C ILE A 5 -1.77 -4.43 -10.56
N LEU A 6 -1.58 -5.68 -10.12
CA LEU A 6 -0.94 -5.97 -8.82
C LEU A 6 0.50 -5.44 -8.76
N SER A 7 1.30 -5.64 -9.81
CA SER A 7 2.66 -5.11 -9.88
C SER A 7 2.69 -3.59 -9.84
N LEU A 8 1.76 -2.91 -10.53
CA LEU A 8 1.65 -1.45 -10.49
C LEU A 8 1.32 -0.96 -9.07
N LEU A 9 0.31 -1.58 -8.43
CA LEU A 9 -0.10 -1.24 -7.06
C LEU A 9 1.03 -1.51 -6.05
N LEU A 10 1.80 -2.56 -6.26
CA LEU A 10 2.98 -2.88 -5.46
C LEU A 10 4.03 -1.77 -5.56
N ILE A 11 4.41 -1.41 -6.79
CA ILE A 11 5.42 -0.37 -7.05
C ILE A 11 5.00 0.96 -6.44
N ILE A 12 3.74 1.37 -6.62
CA ILE A 12 3.23 2.63 -6.07
C ILE A 12 3.32 2.63 -4.54
N ASN A 13 2.89 1.56 -3.87
CA ASN A 13 2.99 1.48 -2.40
C ASN A 13 4.45 1.51 -1.94
N VAL A 14 5.35 0.80 -2.62
CA VAL A 14 6.79 0.81 -2.29
C VAL A 14 7.38 2.20 -2.41
N ILE A 15 7.07 2.95 -3.48
CA ILE A 15 7.53 4.33 -3.67
C ILE A 15 7.09 5.21 -2.49
N PHE A 16 5.80 5.14 -2.11
CA PHE A 16 5.31 5.94 -1.00
C PHE A 16 5.92 5.53 0.35
N VAL A 17 6.11 4.23 0.60
CA VAL A 17 6.78 3.74 1.82
C VAL A 17 8.21 4.29 1.90
N ILE A 18 9.00 4.18 0.82
CA ILE A 18 10.38 4.68 0.78
C ILE A 18 10.40 6.19 0.96
N HIS A 19 9.52 6.92 0.26
CA HIS A 19 9.41 8.37 0.39
C HIS A 19 9.11 8.80 1.83
N SER A 20 8.23 8.05 2.51
CA SER A 20 7.84 8.33 3.90
C SER A 20 8.94 8.07 4.92
N LEU A 21 9.86 7.15 4.63
CA LEU A 21 11.01 6.86 5.48
C LEU A 21 12.16 7.86 5.27
N GLY A 22 12.28 8.43 4.06
CA GLY A 22 13.36 9.34 3.68
C GLY A 22 13.12 10.82 3.99
N GLN A 23 11.89 11.21 4.32
CA GLN A 23 11.56 12.59 4.67
C GLN A 23 11.22 12.71 6.15
N THR A 24 11.57 13.86 6.76
CA THR A 24 11.00 14.24 8.06
C THR A 24 9.48 14.20 7.96
N LEU A 25 8.81 13.73 9.01
CA LEU A 25 7.38 13.45 9.05
C LEU A 25 6.56 14.71 8.72
N THR A 26 6.33 14.94 7.43
CA THR A 26 5.55 16.06 6.89
C THR A 26 4.22 15.52 6.35
N ILE A 27 3.15 16.31 6.43
CA ILE A 27 1.81 15.96 5.88
C ILE A 27 1.77 16.02 4.35
N SER A 28 2.91 16.17 3.68
CA SER A 28 2.93 16.29 2.23
C SER A 28 2.25 15.06 1.60
N TYR A 29 1.29 15.33 0.72
CA TYR A 29 0.53 14.30 -0.01
C TYR A 29 -0.24 13.29 0.86
N LEU A 30 -0.60 13.63 2.10
CA LEU A 30 -1.28 12.71 3.02
C LEU A 30 -2.58 12.13 2.44
N SER A 31 -3.42 12.97 1.83
CA SER A 31 -4.67 12.51 1.19
C SER A 31 -4.43 11.50 0.06
N LEU A 32 -3.41 11.75 -0.76
CA LEU A 32 -3.01 10.87 -1.86
C LEU A 32 -2.49 9.53 -1.34
N ARG A 33 -1.65 9.57 -0.29
CA ARG A 33 -1.10 8.39 0.37
C ARG A 33 -2.19 7.52 0.98
N ILE A 34 -3.14 8.13 1.69
CA ILE A 34 -4.30 7.44 2.28
C ILE A 34 -5.14 6.79 1.17
N LEU A 35 -5.44 7.53 0.09
CA LEU A 35 -6.27 7.01 -0.99
C LEU A 35 -5.63 5.80 -1.65
N PHE A 36 -4.34 5.86 -2.00
CA PHE A 36 -3.65 4.72 -2.59
C PHE A 36 -3.52 3.55 -1.60
N ALA A 37 -3.17 3.80 -0.34
CA ALA A 37 -3.08 2.75 0.67
C ALA A 37 -4.42 2.03 0.87
N ALA A 38 -5.53 2.77 1.00
CA ALA A 38 -6.85 2.21 1.19
C ALA A 38 -7.35 1.43 -0.05
N VAL A 39 -7.22 2.02 -1.25
CA VAL A 39 -7.64 1.36 -2.49
C VAL A 39 -6.84 0.08 -2.72
N THR A 40 -5.52 0.12 -2.51
CA THR A 40 -4.67 -1.07 -2.70
C THR A 40 -4.99 -2.16 -1.68
N PHE A 41 -5.29 -1.81 -0.44
CA PHE A 41 -5.73 -2.75 0.60
C PHE A 41 -7.06 -3.41 0.26
N ILE A 42 -8.10 -2.64 -0.07
CA ILE A 42 -9.42 -3.17 -0.41
C ILE A 42 -9.34 -4.08 -1.66
N LEU A 43 -8.61 -3.63 -2.69
CA LEU A 43 -8.48 -4.38 -3.93
C LEU A 43 -7.70 -5.68 -3.73
N THR A 44 -6.64 -5.67 -2.91
CA THR A 44 -5.85 -6.88 -2.64
C THR A 44 -6.65 -7.90 -1.82
N ILE A 45 -7.48 -7.47 -0.86
CA ILE A 45 -8.43 -8.36 -0.17
C ILE A 45 -9.40 -8.99 -1.17
N TYR A 46 -10.07 -8.18 -2.00
CA TYR A 46 -11.02 -8.68 -2.99
C TYR A 46 -10.37 -9.68 -3.96
N LEU A 47 -9.19 -9.36 -4.47
CA LEU A 47 -8.45 -10.24 -5.38
C LEU A 47 -7.95 -11.51 -4.70
N LEU A 48 -7.64 -11.48 -3.40
CA LEU A 48 -7.23 -12.66 -2.64
C LEU A 48 -8.36 -13.68 -2.54
N LEU A 49 -9.60 -13.21 -2.36
CA LEU A 49 -10.80 -14.06 -2.30
C LEU A 49 -11.10 -14.74 -3.65
N LEU A 50 -10.81 -14.05 -4.77
CA LEU A 50 -10.93 -14.58 -6.13
C LEU A 50 -9.78 -15.54 -6.47
N ARG A 51 -9.69 -16.68 -5.76
CA ARG A 51 -8.60 -17.65 -5.93
C ARG A 51 -8.46 -18.07 -7.40
N THR A 52 -7.35 -17.69 -8.04
CA THR A 52 -7.06 -18.06 -9.43
C THR A 52 -5.77 -18.87 -9.53
N ASN A 53 -4.64 -18.22 -9.78
CA ASN A 53 -3.36 -18.84 -10.10
C ASN A 53 -2.36 -18.66 -8.96
N LYS A 54 -1.54 -19.69 -8.66
CA LYS A 54 -0.62 -19.71 -7.51
C LYS A 54 0.29 -18.48 -7.47
N PHE A 55 0.90 -18.13 -8.61
CA PHE A 55 1.76 -16.95 -8.74
C PHE A 55 1.03 -15.64 -8.44
N SER A 56 -0.17 -15.47 -9.00
CA SER A 56 -0.99 -14.27 -8.76
C SER A 56 -1.41 -14.14 -7.30
N THR A 57 -1.66 -15.28 -6.62
CA THR A 57 -2.00 -15.29 -5.20
C THR A 57 -0.82 -14.85 -4.35
N TYR A 58 0.39 -15.39 -4.58
CA TYR A 58 1.60 -14.94 -3.88
C TYR A 58 1.87 -13.45 -4.08
N LEU A 59 1.73 -12.95 -5.31
CA LEU A 59 1.86 -11.53 -5.60
C LEU A 59 0.79 -10.71 -4.86
N THR A 60 -0.45 -11.18 -4.80
CA THR A 60 -1.53 -10.49 -4.06
C THR A 60 -1.22 -10.42 -2.56
N ILE A 61 -0.72 -11.52 -1.96
CA ILE A 61 -0.33 -11.57 -0.55
C ILE A 61 0.82 -10.59 -0.28
N LEU A 62 1.85 -10.57 -1.12
CA LEU A 62 2.95 -9.62 -1.00
C LEU A 62 2.44 -8.17 -1.05
N THR A 63 1.58 -7.88 -2.02
CA THR A 63 1.00 -6.54 -2.19
C THR A 63 0.15 -6.12 -0.99
N LEU A 64 -0.59 -7.06 -0.40
CA LEU A 64 -1.37 -6.85 0.82
C LEU A 64 -0.46 -6.49 2.01
N ILE A 65 0.62 -7.24 2.22
CA ILE A 65 1.59 -6.96 3.31
C ILE A 65 2.18 -5.56 3.16
N ILE A 66 2.60 -5.17 1.95
CA ILE A 66 3.14 -3.82 1.73
C ILE A 66 2.07 -2.75 1.97
N SER A 67 0.82 -2.97 1.56
CA SER A 67 -0.26 -2.01 1.83
C SER A 67 -0.50 -1.81 3.34
N LEU A 68 -0.40 -2.87 4.15
CA LEU A 68 -0.49 -2.78 5.61
C LEU A 68 0.66 -1.97 6.21
N ILE A 69 1.90 -2.20 5.74
CA ILE A 69 3.07 -1.41 6.16
C ILE A 69 2.86 0.06 5.80
N HIS A 70 2.35 0.35 4.60
CA HIS A 70 2.08 1.71 4.17
C HIS A 70 1.03 2.40 5.06
N ILE A 71 -0.08 1.71 5.39
CA ILE A 71 -1.10 2.21 6.32
C ILE A 71 -0.49 2.49 7.70
N PHE A 72 0.33 1.59 8.22
CA PHE A 72 0.99 1.77 9.52
C PHE A 72 1.88 3.01 9.54
N ILE A 73 2.69 3.23 8.50
CA ILE A 73 3.55 4.42 8.39
C ILE A 73 2.71 5.69 8.30
N ILE A 74 1.57 5.67 7.59
CA ILE A 74 0.64 6.81 7.55
C ILE A 74 0.08 7.09 8.95
N ALA A 75 -0.37 6.07 9.67
CA ALA A 75 -0.91 6.21 11.02
C ALA A 75 0.13 6.77 12.00
N HIS A 76 1.37 6.26 11.96
CA HIS A 76 2.48 6.79 12.74
C HIS A 76 2.78 8.25 12.37
N SER A 77 2.79 8.57 11.07
CA SER A 77 3.03 9.93 10.60
C SER A 77 1.96 10.91 11.07
N ALA A 78 0.69 10.50 11.05
CA ALA A 78 -0.42 11.30 11.56
C ALA A 78 -0.32 11.50 13.07
N TYR A 79 0.06 10.46 13.82
CA TYR A 79 0.25 10.55 15.27
C TYR A 79 1.32 11.57 15.66
N VAL A 80 2.52 11.47 15.07
CA VAL A 80 3.64 12.41 15.35
C VAL A 80 3.35 13.83 14.86
N TYR A 81 2.48 13.99 13.86
CA TYR A 81 2.08 15.33 13.46
C TYR A 81 1.14 15.99 14.47
N ILE A 82 0.25 15.21 15.08
CA ILE A 82 -0.76 15.71 16.02
C ILE A 82 -0.16 15.97 17.42
N TYR A 83 0.74 15.08 17.86
CA TYR A 83 1.33 15.08 19.20
C TYR A 83 2.82 15.36 19.15
#